data_AF-A0A7J7VHT7-F1
#
_entry.id   AF-A0A7J7VHT7-F1
#
_cell.length_a   1.000
_cell.length_b   1.000
_cell.length_c   1.000
_cell.angle_alpha   90.00
_cell.angle_beta   90.00
_cell.angle_gamma   90.00
#
_symmetry.space_group_name_H-M   'P 1'
#
loop_
_entity.id
_entity.type
_entity.pdbx_description
1 polymer ?
#
loop_
_entity_poly.entity_id
_entity_poly.type
_entity_poly.pdbx_seq_one_letter_code
_entity_poly.pdbx_strand_id
1 'polypeptide(L)'
;MGAAEADCTLFVGNLETKVTEELLFELFHQAGPVIKVKIPKDKDGKPKQFAFVNFKHEVSVPYAMNLLNGIKLFGRPIKIQFRSGSSHASQDVSLSYSQHHVGNSSPTSTSPNRHERTVDNMTPSPQIIQRSFSSPENFQKQAVMTGLDIEKDQIIEMACLITDSDLNILAEGPNLIIKQPDELLDSMSDWCKEHHGKSGLTKAVKESTVTLQQAEYEFLSFVRQQTPPGLCPLAGNSVHADKKFLDKYMPQFMKHLHYRIIDVSTVKELCRRWYPEEYEFAPKKAASHRALDDISESIRELQFYRNNIFKKKTDEKKRKIMENGENEKTVS
;
A
#
# COMPACT_ATOMS: atom_id res chain seq x y z
N MET A 1 12.62 1.80 -28.92
CA MET A 1 11.55 0.95 -28.33
C MET A 1 12.09 -0.08 -27.35
N GLY A 2 12.90 -1.07 -27.77
CA GLY A 2 13.27 -2.22 -26.91
C GLY A 2 13.96 -1.96 -25.55
N ALA A 3 14.49 -0.76 -25.29
CA ALA A 3 15.04 -0.38 -23.98
C ALA A 3 13.91 -0.22 -22.93
N ALA A 4 12.90 0.61 -23.19
CA ALA A 4 11.78 0.80 -22.27
C ALA A 4 10.97 -0.49 -22.01
N GLU A 5 10.92 -1.41 -22.98
CA GLU A 5 10.37 -2.75 -22.77
C GLU A 5 11.26 -3.59 -21.83
N ALA A 6 12.59 -3.43 -21.88
CA ALA A 6 13.52 -4.07 -20.97
C ALA A 6 13.40 -3.55 -19.54
N ASP A 7 13.32 -2.22 -19.36
CA ASP A 7 13.16 -1.58 -18.05
C ASP A 7 11.85 -1.96 -17.35
N CYS A 8 10.77 -2.17 -18.12
CA CYS A 8 9.50 -2.68 -17.62
C CYS A 8 9.43 -4.23 -17.45
N THR A 9 10.54 -4.97 -17.55
CA THR A 9 10.52 -6.44 -17.55
C THR A 9 11.50 -7.09 -16.57
N LEU A 10 11.01 -8.10 -15.84
CA LEU A 10 11.81 -8.99 -14.98
C LEU A 10 12.11 -10.33 -15.64
N PHE A 11 13.24 -10.92 -15.27
CA PHE A 11 13.54 -12.34 -15.40
C PHE A 11 13.15 -13.05 -14.10
N VAL A 12 12.51 -14.23 -14.20
CA VAL A 12 12.04 -15.02 -13.05
C VAL A 12 12.48 -16.46 -13.24
N GLY A 13 13.59 -16.85 -12.62
CA GLY A 13 14.20 -18.18 -12.70
C GLY A 13 13.87 -19.11 -11.53
N ASN A 14 14.44 -20.32 -11.59
CA ASN A 14 14.27 -21.41 -10.63
C ASN A 14 12.81 -21.90 -10.48
N LEU A 15 12.03 -21.81 -11.56
CA LEU A 15 10.65 -22.27 -11.57
C LEU A 15 10.57 -23.80 -11.42
N GLU A 16 9.49 -24.29 -10.83
CA GLU A 16 9.11 -25.69 -10.94
C GLU A 16 8.43 -25.92 -12.31
N THR A 17 8.58 -27.12 -12.89
CA THR A 17 7.89 -27.56 -14.10
C THR A 17 6.35 -27.43 -14.06
N LYS A 18 5.76 -27.42 -12.86
CA LYS A 18 4.32 -27.17 -12.64
C LYS A 18 3.90 -25.69 -12.66
N VAL A 19 4.84 -24.74 -12.73
CA VAL A 19 4.52 -23.30 -12.79
C VAL A 19 4.07 -22.93 -14.21
N THR A 20 2.90 -22.28 -14.31
CA THR A 20 2.31 -21.86 -15.59
C THR A 20 2.43 -20.35 -15.81
N GLU A 21 2.12 -19.88 -17.01
CA GLU A 21 2.17 -18.44 -17.34
C GLU A 21 1.08 -17.66 -16.60
N GLU A 22 -0.07 -18.29 -16.36
CA GLU A 22 -1.24 -17.75 -15.65
C GLU A 22 -0.94 -17.61 -14.14
N LEU A 23 -0.37 -18.65 -13.50
CA LEU A 23 0.02 -18.59 -12.09
C LEU A 23 1.03 -17.46 -11.83
N LEU A 24 1.96 -17.25 -12.75
CA LEU A 24 2.90 -16.13 -12.68
C LEU A 24 2.23 -14.78 -12.99
N PHE A 25 1.24 -14.73 -13.88
CA PHE A 25 0.49 -13.50 -14.14
C PHE A 25 -0.24 -13.04 -12.87
N GLU A 26 -0.99 -13.93 -12.21
CA GLU A 26 -1.70 -13.66 -10.96
C GLU A 26 -0.74 -13.29 -9.81
N LEU A 27 0.38 -14.01 -9.68
CA LEU A 27 1.39 -13.72 -8.65
C LEU A 27 2.04 -12.36 -8.87
N PHE A 28 2.42 -12.00 -10.09
CA PHE A 28 3.06 -10.71 -10.36
C PHE A 28 2.06 -9.56 -10.45
N HIS A 29 0.76 -9.83 -10.63
CA HIS A 29 -0.32 -8.86 -10.40
C HIS A 29 -0.41 -8.38 -8.93
N GLN A 30 0.35 -9.00 -8.01
CA GLN A 30 0.57 -8.53 -6.64
C GLN A 30 1.62 -7.41 -6.52
N ALA A 31 2.30 -7.04 -7.60
CA ALA A 31 3.27 -5.95 -7.65
C ALA A 31 2.96 -4.86 -8.70
N GLY A 32 1.95 -5.07 -9.55
CA GLY A 32 1.47 -4.05 -10.49
C GLY A 32 0.71 -4.63 -11.68
N PRO A 33 0.20 -3.76 -12.58
CA PRO A 33 -0.51 -4.22 -13.78
C PRO A 33 0.45 -4.94 -14.73
N VAL A 34 0.33 -6.27 -14.80
CA VAL A 34 1.10 -7.12 -15.72
C VAL A 34 0.48 -7.01 -17.12
N ILE A 35 1.30 -6.75 -18.14
CA ILE A 35 0.88 -6.82 -19.55
C ILE A 35 1.01 -8.26 -20.05
N LYS A 36 2.11 -8.94 -19.73
CA LYS A 36 2.43 -10.26 -20.30
C LYS A 36 3.40 -11.05 -19.43
N VAL A 37 3.17 -12.35 -19.33
CA VAL A 37 4.17 -13.33 -18.89
C VAL A 37 4.59 -14.17 -20.09
N LYS A 38 5.85 -14.61 -20.13
CA LYS A 38 6.30 -15.64 -21.07
C LYS A 38 7.33 -16.59 -20.44
N ILE A 39 6.97 -17.87 -20.33
CA ILE A 39 7.87 -19.01 -20.15
C ILE A 39 8.32 -19.46 -21.55
N PRO A 40 9.61 -19.30 -21.93
CA PRO A 40 10.10 -19.81 -23.20
C PRO A 40 10.12 -21.34 -23.21
N LYS A 41 9.96 -21.94 -24.39
CA LYS A 41 10.13 -23.38 -24.59
C LYS A 41 11.53 -23.73 -25.10
N ASP A 42 11.94 -24.98 -24.92
CA ASP A 42 13.12 -25.54 -25.58
C ASP A 42 12.80 -26.06 -27.00
N LYS A 43 13.77 -26.72 -27.64
CA LYS A 43 13.62 -27.28 -29.00
C LYS A 43 12.60 -28.42 -29.07
N ASP A 44 12.36 -29.11 -27.96
CA ASP A 44 11.43 -30.23 -27.83
C ASP A 44 10.03 -29.76 -27.38
N GLY A 45 9.81 -28.44 -27.31
CA GLY A 45 8.54 -27.83 -26.93
C GLY A 45 8.24 -27.82 -25.43
N LYS A 46 9.19 -28.24 -24.57
CA LYS A 46 9.02 -28.27 -23.12
C LYS A 46 9.24 -26.87 -22.51
N PRO A 47 8.47 -26.46 -21.49
CA PRO A 47 8.71 -25.18 -20.80
C PRO A 47 10.08 -25.15 -20.10
N LYS A 48 10.81 -24.04 -20.24
CA LYS A 48 12.04 -23.79 -19.47
C LYS A 48 11.70 -23.39 -18.04
N GLN A 49 12.63 -23.63 -17.10
CA GLN A 49 12.45 -23.29 -15.68
C GLN A 49 12.71 -21.80 -15.38
N PHE A 50 12.33 -20.90 -16.30
CA PHE A 50 12.33 -19.46 -16.12
C PHE A 50 11.26 -18.77 -16.99
N ALA A 51 10.84 -17.58 -16.58
CA ALA A 51 9.92 -16.72 -17.30
C ALA A 51 10.47 -15.29 -17.46
N PHE A 52 9.86 -14.53 -18.36
CA PHE A 52 9.89 -13.06 -18.35
C PHE A 52 8.51 -12.52 -17.94
N VAL A 53 8.49 -11.49 -17.12
CA VAL A 53 7.26 -10.79 -16.68
C VAL A 53 7.37 -9.32 -17.06
N ASN A 54 6.49 -8.86 -17.95
CA ASN A 54 6.44 -7.48 -18.44
C ASN A 54 5.28 -6.72 -17.79
N PHE A 55 5.59 -5.60 -17.14
CA PHE A 55 4.64 -4.70 -16.50
C PHE A 55 4.25 -3.53 -17.40
N LYS A 56 3.09 -2.93 -17.11
CA LYS A 56 2.65 -1.67 -17.73
C LYS A 56 3.45 -0.45 -17.26
N HIS A 57 4.08 -0.54 -16.08
CA HIS A 57 4.77 0.56 -15.42
C HIS A 57 6.11 0.10 -14.84
N GLU A 58 7.17 0.86 -15.11
CA GLU A 58 8.54 0.57 -14.67
C GLU A 58 8.66 0.44 -13.15
N VAL A 59 7.94 1.28 -12.39
CA VAL A 59 7.95 1.27 -10.91
C VAL A 59 7.54 -0.08 -10.29
N SER A 60 6.78 -0.91 -11.02
CA SER A 60 6.41 -2.26 -10.57
C SER A 60 7.57 -3.26 -10.59
N VAL A 61 8.64 -2.99 -11.35
CA VAL A 61 9.80 -3.88 -11.51
C VAL A 61 10.65 -3.96 -10.23
N PRO A 62 11.17 -2.86 -9.63
CA PRO A 62 11.87 -2.94 -8.36
C PRO A 62 10.93 -3.29 -7.18
N TYR A 63 9.65 -2.94 -7.25
CA TYR A 63 8.68 -3.34 -6.22
C TYR A 63 8.41 -4.85 -6.24
N ALA A 64 8.24 -5.45 -7.41
CA ALA A 64 8.11 -6.91 -7.57
C ALA A 64 9.36 -7.66 -7.13
N MET A 65 10.56 -7.10 -7.36
CA MET A 65 11.82 -7.64 -6.84
C MET A 65 11.77 -7.76 -5.31
N ASN A 66 11.43 -6.67 -4.61
CA ASN A 66 11.43 -6.62 -3.15
C ASN A 66 10.29 -7.46 -2.54
N LEU A 67 9.12 -7.53 -3.20
CA LEU A 67 7.94 -8.21 -2.68
C LEU A 67 7.92 -9.72 -2.94
N LEU A 68 8.43 -10.18 -4.09
CA LEU A 68 8.18 -11.55 -4.59
C LEU A 68 9.42 -12.45 -4.68
N ASN A 69 10.64 -11.90 -4.57
CA ASN A 69 11.85 -12.70 -4.71
C ASN A 69 12.01 -13.70 -3.56
N GLY A 70 12.36 -14.95 -3.87
CA GLY A 70 12.45 -16.04 -2.90
C GLY A 70 11.13 -16.70 -2.48
N ILE A 71 9.96 -16.21 -2.92
CA ILE A 71 8.66 -16.87 -2.65
C ILE A 71 8.65 -18.28 -3.23
N LYS A 72 8.14 -19.25 -2.47
CA LYS A 72 8.14 -20.67 -2.86
C LYS A 72 6.91 -21.02 -3.70
N LEU A 73 7.11 -21.32 -4.97
CA LEU A 73 6.11 -21.99 -5.83
C LEU A 73 6.39 -23.49 -5.89
N PHE A 74 5.40 -24.31 -5.54
CA PHE A 74 5.54 -25.77 -5.43
C PHE A 74 6.78 -26.21 -4.62
N GLY A 75 7.11 -25.46 -3.57
CA GLY A 75 8.27 -25.69 -2.70
C GLY A 75 9.60 -25.07 -3.18
N ARG A 76 9.74 -24.70 -4.46
CA ARG A 76 10.95 -24.05 -5.00
C ARG A 76 10.88 -22.53 -4.85
N PRO A 77 11.88 -21.86 -4.23
CA PRO A 77 11.93 -20.40 -4.18
C PRO A 77 12.24 -19.81 -5.56
N ILE A 78 11.38 -18.94 -6.08
CA ILE A 78 11.65 -18.25 -7.35
C ILE A 78 12.81 -17.26 -7.18
N LYS A 79 13.62 -17.09 -8.23
CA LYS A 79 14.74 -16.12 -8.27
C LYS A 79 14.43 -15.02 -9.27
N ILE A 80 14.19 -13.82 -8.78
CA ILE A 80 13.90 -12.65 -9.61
C ILE A 80 15.19 -11.88 -9.91
N GLN A 81 15.34 -11.40 -11.13
CA GLN A 81 16.46 -10.55 -11.59
C GLN A 81 15.94 -9.52 -12.61
N PHE A 82 16.61 -8.38 -12.75
CA PHE A 82 16.29 -7.44 -13.84
C PHE A 82 16.54 -8.10 -15.20
N ARG A 83 15.71 -7.84 -16.21
CA ARG A 83 15.96 -8.37 -17.55
C ARG A 83 17.25 -7.79 -18.12
N SER A 84 18.11 -8.65 -18.63
CA SER A 84 19.36 -8.26 -19.31
C SER A 84 19.09 -7.20 -20.39
N GLY A 85 19.87 -6.12 -20.35
CA GLY A 85 19.70 -4.96 -21.23
C GLY A 85 18.68 -3.91 -20.76
N SER A 86 18.15 -4.01 -19.53
CA SER A 86 17.57 -2.86 -18.83
C SER A 86 18.68 -1.95 -18.27
N SER A 87 18.33 -0.70 -17.98
CA SER A 87 19.17 0.25 -17.23
C SER A 87 19.49 -0.27 -15.82
N HIS A 88 18.48 -0.81 -15.13
CA HIS A 88 18.57 -1.41 -13.79
C HIS A 88 19.62 -2.53 -13.70
N ALA A 89 19.76 -3.35 -14.74
CA ALA A 89 20.73 -4.46 -14.78
C ALA A 89 22.21 -4.01 -14.74
N SER A 90 22.51 -2.71 -14.89
CA SER A 90 23.87 -2.16 -14.75
C SER A 90 24.21 -1.72 -13.31
N GLN A 91 23.22 -1.66 -12.40
CA GLN A 91 23.40 -1.19 -11.03
C GLN A 91 23.67 -2.33 -10.01
N ASP A 92 23.34 -3.58 -10.36
CA ASP A 92 23.50 -4.77 -9.50
C ASP A 92 24.98 -5.09 -9.09
N VAL A 93 25.97 -4.44 -9.71
CA VAL A 93 27.40 -4.82 -9.59
C VAL A 93 28.07 -4.30 -8.30
N SER A 94 27.40 -3.45 -7.51
CA SER A 94 28.02 -2.75 -6.35
C SER A 94 27.38 -3.03 -4.97
N LEU A 95 26.38 -3.92 -4.86
CA LEU A 95 25.62 -4.16 -3.62
C LEU A 95 25.76 -5.58 -3.04
N SER A 96 26.99 -6.08 -2.95
CA SER A 96 27.31 -7.29 -2.20
C SER A 96 27.28 -7.04 -0.68
N TYR A 97 26.09 -6.99 -0.07
CA TYR A 97 25.95 -6.91 1.38
C TYR A 97 26.45 -8.18 2.08
N SER A 98 27.22 -8.01 3.15
CA SER A 98 27.93 -9.07 3.87
C SER A 98 27.00 -10.12 4.47
N GLN A 99 27.22 -11.40 4.12
CA GLN A 99 26.55 -12.53 4.79
C GLN A 99 27.12 -12.75 6.19
N HIS A 100 26.46 -12.21 7.22
CA HIS A 100 26.72 -12.59 8.61
C HIS A 100 26.14 -13.98 8.91
N HIS A 101 26.95 -15.02 8.67
CA HIS A 101 26.70 -16.34 9.25
C HIS A 101 26.87 -16.28 10.78
N VAL A 102 25.85 -16.72 11.52
CA VAL A 102 25.92 -16.83 12.98
C VAL A 102 26.67 -18.11 13.36
N GLY A 103 27.97 -17.98 13.63
CA GLY A 103 28.81 -19.04 14.18
C GLY A 103 28.95 -18.90 15.70
N ASN A 104 28.57 -19.94 16.45
CA ASN A 104 28.58 -19.93 17.91
C ASN A 104 29.97 -20.33 18.47
N SER A 105 30.60 -19.49 19.29
CA SER A 105 31.85 -19.82 20.01
C SER A 105 32.07 -18.93 21.22
N SER A 106 32.53 -19.51 22.33
CA SER A 106 32.75 -18.83 23.62
C SER A 106 34.17 -18.23 23.73
N PRO A 107 34.38 -17.18 24.58
CA PRO A 107 35.64 -16.46 24.64
C PRO A 107 36.68 -17.08 25.60
N THR A 108 37.96 -16.90 25.28
CA THR A 108 39.08 -16.99 26.24
C THR A 108 40.08 -15.85 25.98
N SER A 109 40.85 -15.48 27.00
CA SER A 109 41.56 -14.20 27.07
C SER A 109 43.09 -14.31 26.90
N THR A 110 43.71 -13.33 26.22
CA THR A 110 45.05 -12.83 26.58
C THR A 110 45.37 -11.49 25.89
N SER A 111 46.24 -10.71 26.55
CA SER A 111 46.90 -9.46 26.12
C SER A 111 48.34 -9.49 26.69
N PRO A 112 49.26 -8.50 26.50
CA PRO A 112 49.18 -7.24 25.75
C PRO A 112 50.45 -6.93 24.89
N ASN A 113 50.64 -5.63 24.55
CA ASN A 113 51.83 -4.92 24.01
C ASN A 113 51.93 -4.72 22.49
N ARG A 114 52.55 -3.64 21.96
CA ARG A 114 52.82 -2.25 22.45
C ARG A 114 53.49 -1.46 21.29
N HIS A 115 53.08 -0.20 21.04
CA HIS A 115 53.93 1.03 20.88
C HIS A 115 53.17 2.23 20.29
N GLU A 116 53.68 3.44 20.56
CA GLU A 116 53.01 4.72 20.29
C GLU A 116 53.24 5.31 18.87
N ARG A 117 52.26 6.13 18.40
CA ARG A 117 52.53 7.53 18.03
C ARG A 117 51.27 8.40 17.93
N THR A 118 51.48 9.72 17.93
CA THR A 118 50.50 10.81 17.88
C THR A 118 50.94 11.85 16.82
N VAL A 119 50.15 12.86 16.41
CA VAL A 119 48.82 13.29 16.88
C VAL A 119 47.77 13.10 15.74
N ASP A 120 46.83 13.97 15.30
CA ASP A 120 46.45 15.38 15.57
C ASP A 120 44.95 15.63 15.30
N ASN A 121 44.53 16.89 15.37
CA ASN A 121 43.19 17.47 15.21
C ASN A 121 42.39 17.09 13.94
N MET A 122 41.07 16.92 14.11
CA MET A 122 40.05 17.58 13.26
C MET A 122 38.71 17.72 13.99
N THR A 123 37.90 18.72 13.62
CA THR A 123 36.65 19.11 14.33
C THR A 123 35.46 18.16 14.17
N PRO A 124 34.59 18.02 15.18
CA PRO A 124 33.36 17.23 15.07
C PRO A 124 32.27 17.95 14.26
N SER A 125 31.82 17.37 13.15
CA SER A 125 30.57 17.76 12.50
C SER A 125 29.36 17.35 13.35
N PRO A 126 28.26 18.13 13.35
CA PRO A 126 27.06 17.78 14.12
C PRO A 126 26.43 16.49 13.59
N GLN A 127 26.09 15.58 14.51
CA GLN A 127 25.42 14.33 14.15
C GLN A 127 24.03 14.62 13.58
N ILE A 128 23.80 14.20 12.34
CA ILE A 128 22.44 14.15 11.77
C ILE A 128 21.67 13.10 12.58
N ILE A 129 20.74 13.57 13.43
CA ILE A 129 19.84 12.69 14.17
C ILE A 129 18.99 11.93 13.16
N GLN A 130 19.34 10.66 12.97
CA GLN A 130 18.63 9.74 12.08
C GLN A 130 17.26 9.42 12.68
N ARG A 131 16.30 10.34 12.49
CA ARG A 131 14.89 10.08 12.81
C ARG A 131 14.45 8.86 12.01
N SER A 132 14.18 7.78 12.72
CA SER A 132 13.54 6.58 12.18
C SER A 132 12.11 6.94 11.77
N PHE A 133 11.94 7.36 10.51
CA PHE A 133 10.61 7.56 9.93
C PHE A 133 9.90 6.21 9.86
N SER A 134 8.95 6.00 10.76
CA SER A 134 7.89 5.01 10.59
C SER A 134 7.10 5.39 9.32
N SER A 135 7.36 4.70 8.22
CA SER A 135 6.74 5.00 6.93
C SER A 135 5.21 4.85 7.04
N PRO A 136 4.40 5.84 6.61
CA PRO A 136 2.95 5.69 6.60
C PRO A 136 2.52 4.60 5.61
N GLU A 137 2.13 3.42 6.11
CA GLU A 137 1.79 2.28 5.25
C GLU A 137 0.34 2.33 4.71
N ASN A 138 -0.54 3.12 5.35
CA ASN A 138 -1.96 3.23 4.99
C ASN A 138 -2.34 4.67 4.64
N PHE A 139 -3.37 4.82 3.80
CA PHE A 139 -3.81 6.13 3.31
C PHE A 139 -5.33 6.12 3.07
N GLN A 140 -6.10 7.02 3.70
CA GLN A 140 -7.56 6.89 3.80
C GLN A 140 -8.30 8.05 3.13
N LYS A 141 -9.32 7.74 2.34
CA LYS A 141 -10.03 8.73 1.51
C LYS A 141 -11.47 8.34 1.24
N GLN A 142 -12.30 9.36 1.07
CA GLN A 142 -13.67 9.25 0.56
C GLN A 142 -13.89 10.37 -0.44
N ALA A 143 -14.46 10.04 -1.59
CA ALA A 143 -15.12 10.97 -2.49
C ALA A 143 -16.64 10.79 -2.36
N VAL A 144 -17.37 11.85 -2.71
CA VAL A 144 -18.82 11.86 -2.84
C VAL A 144 -19.14 12.33 -4.26
N MET A 145 -20.03 11.62 -4.92
CA MET A 145 -20.37 11.81 -6.33
C MET A 145 -21.85 12.20 -6.51
N THR A 146 -22.18 12.74 -7.68
CA THR A 146 -23.57 12.98 -8.10
C THR A 146 -24.38 11.69 -8.34
N GLY A 147 -23.69 10.55 -8.44
CA GLY A 147 -24.24 9.22 -8.72
C GLY A 147 -23.13 8.19 -8.92
N LEU A 148 -23.41 7.12 -9.68
CA LEU A 148 -22.51 5.97 -9.88
C LEU A 148 -22.18 5.68 -11.36
N ASP A 149 -22.76 6.43 -12.30
CA ASP A 149 -22.47 6.30 -13.73
C ASP A 149 -21.24 7.13 -14.09
N ILE A 150 -20.10 6.44 -14.19
CA ILE A 150 -18.80 7.01 -14.51
C ILE A 150 -18.75 7.83 -15.81
N GLU A 151 -19.70 7.66 -16.74
CA GLU A 151 -19.77 8.43 -17.99
C GLU A 151 -20.65 9.69 -17.92
N LYS A 152 -21.31 9.93 -16.78
CA LYS A 152 -22.15 11.14 -16.55
C LYS A 152 -21.78 11.85 -15.26
N ASP A 153 -21.71 11.11 -14.16
CA ASP A 153 -21.56 11.61 -12.81
C ASP A 153 -20.17 12.21 -12.55
N GLN A 154 -20.11 13.15 -11.60
CA GLN A 154 -18.90 13.88 -11.24
C GLN A 154 -18.68 13.85 -9.72
N ILE A 155 -17.46 14.19 -9.29
CA ILE A 155 -17.09 14.36 -7.88
C ILE A 155 -17.61 15.72 -7.39
N ILE A 156 -18.24 15.75 -6.21
CA ILE A 156 -18.84 16.94 -5.59
C ILE A 156 -18.32 17.25 -4.18
N GLU A 157 -17.91 16.25 -3.40
CA GLU A 157 -17.16 16.46 -2.14
C GLU A 157 -16.04 15.43 -2.06
N MET A 158 -14.96 15.78 -1.39
CA MET A 158 -13.81 14.91 -1.23
C MET A 158 -13.02 15.30 0.03
N ALA A 159 -12.66 14.31 0.85
CA ALA A 159 -11.86 14.50 2.06
C ALA A 159 -10.67 13.53 2.07
N CYS A 160 -9.68 13.75 2.94
CA CYS A 160 -8.45 12.96 2.96
C CYS A 160 -7.82 12.87 4.35
N LEU A 161 -7.47 11.67 4.81
CA LEU A 161 -6.71 11.44 6.04
C LEU A 161 -5.50 10.54 5.78
N ILE A 162 -4.37 10.81 6.44
CA ILE A 162 -3.21 9.92 6.48
C ILE A 162 -3.28 9.10 7.78
N THR A 163 -3.01 7.80 7.72
CA THR A 163 -2.82 6.98 8.93
C THR A 163 -1.51 6.19 8.88
N ASP A 164 -1.06 5.69 10.02
CA ASP A 164 -0.04 4.65 10.03
C ASP A 164 -0.62 3.25 9.74
N SER A 165 0.23 2.22 9.81
CA SER A 165 -0.15 0.81 9.67
C SER A 165 -1.03 0.27 10.80
N ASP A 166 -1.11 1.01 11.91
CA ASP A 166 -1.92 0.70 13.09
C ASP A 166 -3.28 1.42 13.11
N LEU A 167 -3.56 2.26 12.10
CA LEU A 167 -4.77 3.09 11.88
C LEU A 167 -4.83 4.38 12.72
N ASN A 168 -3.72 4.82 13.32
CA ASN A 168 -3.63 6.12 14.00
C ASN A 168 -3.57 7.24 12.95
N ILE A 169 -4.36 8.30 13.11
CA ILE A 169 -4.36 9.46 12.20
C ILE A 169 -3.07 10.26 12.39
N LEU A 170 -2.33 10.48 11.30
CA LEU A 170 -1.06 11.22 11.28
C LEU A 170 -1.22 12.66 10.78
N ALA A 171 -2.12 12.87 9.82
CA ALA A 171 -2.42 14.17 9.25
C ALA A 171 -3.82 14.23 8.64
N GLU A 172 -4.49 15.37 8.84
CA GLU A 172 -5.73 15.73 8.14
C GLU A 172 -5.38 16.54 6.88
N GLY A 173 -6.00 16.17 5.76
CA GLY A 173 -5.83 16.83 4.47
C GLY A 173 -7.01 17.75 4.12
N PRO A 174 -7.07 18.26 2.88
CA PRO A 174 -8.19 19.08 2.44
C PRO A 174 -9.53 18.36 2.58
N ASN A 175 -10.58 19.10 2.90
CA ASN A 175 -11.97 18.68 2.81
C ASN A 175 -12.68 19.69 1.90
N LEU A 176 -12.86 19.31 0.62
CA LEU A 176 -13.17 20.23 -0.46
C LEU A 176 -14.49 19.85 -1.13
N ILE A 177 -15.34 20.86 -1.34
CA ILE A 177 -16.59 20.77 -2.10
C ILE A 177 -16.32 21.34 -3.49
N ILE A 178 -16.51 20.54 -4.53
CA ILE A 178 -16.10 20.85 -5.91
C ILE A 178 -17.30 21.41 -6.66
N LYS A 179 -17.17 22.60 -7.26
CA LYS A 179 -18.24 23.23 -8.05
C LYS A 179 -18.58 22.39 -9.27
N GLN A 180 -19.87 22.13 -9.46
CA GLN A 180 -20.45 21.50 -10.65
C GLN A 180 -21.50 22.41 -11.31
N PRO A 181 -21.84 22.17 -12.60
CA PRO A 181 -22.96 22.84 -13.27
C PRO A 181 -24.29 22.52 -12.57
N ASP A 182 -25.19 23.49 -12.56
CA ASP A 182 -26.50 23.36 -11.92
C ASP A 182 -27.36 22.33 -12.65
N GLU A 183 -27.23 22.22 -13.97
CA GLU A 183 -27.92 21.23 -14.82
C GLU A 183 -27.55 19.79 -14.45
N LEU A 184 -26.30 19.55 -14.02
CA LEU A 184 -25.87 18.23 -13.56
C LEU A 184 -26.56 17.88 -12.23
N LEU A 185 -26.57 18.82 -11.28
CA LEU A 185 -27.19 18.63 -9.97
C LEU A 185 -28.71 18.41 -10.09
N ASP A 186 -29.35 19.17 -10.97
CA ASP A 186 -30.78 19.07 -11.24
C ASP A 186 -31.11 17.81 -12.07
N SER A 187 -30.13 17.18 -12.74
CA SER A 187 -30.24 15.87 -13.41
C SER A 187 -30.01 14.65 -12.51
N MET A 188 -29.51 14.83 -11.28
CA MET A 188 -29.23 13.72 -10.34
C MET A 188 -30.45 12.85 -10.05
N SER A 189 -30.21 11.59 -9.64
CA SER A 189 -31.29 10.72 -9.15
C SER A 189 -31.97 11.30 -7.91
N ASP A 190 -33.25 10.96 -7.69
CA ASP A 190 -34.03 11.47 -6.56
C ASP A 190 -33.39 11.14 -5.20
N TRP A 191 -32.79 9.95 -5.07
CA TRP A 191 -32.01 9.58 -3.89
C TRP A 191 -30.84 10.54 -3.65
N CYS A 192 -30.05 10.85 -4.68
CA CYS A 192 -28.92 11.78 -4.57
C CYS A 192 -29.39 13.21 -4.26
N LYS A 193 -30.48 13.67 -4.90
CA LYS A 193 -31.12 14.98 -4.61
C LYS A 193 -31.57 15.08 -3.15
N GLU A 194 -32.21 14.04 -2.63
CA GLU A 194 -32.69 14.00 -1.26
C GLU A 194 -31.54 14.01 -0.24
N HIS A 195 -30.53 13.14 -0.41
CA HIS A 195 -29.45 12.98 0.57
C HIS A 195 -28.48 14.17 0.54
N HIS A 196 -28.04 14.61 -0.65
CA HIS A 196 -27.17 15.78 -0.81
C HIS A 196 -27.91 17.08 -0.51
N GLY A 197 -29.24 17.12 -0.65
CA GLY A 197 -30.09 18.21 -0.19
C GLY A 197 -30.15 18.29 1.34
N LYS A 198 -30.42 17.17 2.02
CA LYS A 198 -30.51 17.08 3.49
C LYS A 198 -29.18 17.35 4.19
N SER A 199 -28.05 16.91 3.62
CA SER A 199 -26.71 17.19 4.18
C SER A 199 -26.22 18.62 3.91
N GLY A 200 -26.97 19.40 3.13
CA GLY A 200 -26.60 20.75 2.67
C GLY A 200 -25.58 20.76 1.52
N LEU A 201 -25.06 19.60 1.10
CA LEU A 201 -24.02 19.48 0.09
C LEU A 201 -24.43 20.08 -1.26
N THR A 202 -25.66 19.83 -1.74
CA THR A 202 -26.14 20.41 -3.03
C THR A 202 -26.07 21.93 -3.04
N LYS A 203 -26.36 22.58 -1.91
CA LYS A 203 -26.24 24.04 -1.77
C LYS A 203 -24.77 24.46 -1.80
N ALA A 204 -23.92 23.81 -1.00
CA ALA A 204 -22.49 24.12 -0.94
C ALA A 204 -21.76 23.88 -2.27
N VAL A 205 -22.18 22.89 -3.07
CA VAL A 205 -21.69 22.69 -4.45
C VAL A 205 -22.11 23.85 -5.34
N LYS A 206 -23.34 24.35 -5.23
CA LYS A 206 -23.79 25.51 -6.02
C LYS A 206 -23.03 26.79 -5.65
N GLU A 207 -22.68 26.96 -4.37
CA GLU A 207 -21.91 28.10 -3.81
C GLU A 207 -20.37 27.98 -3.94
N SER A 208 -19.83 26.79 -4.26
CA SER A 208 -18.37 26.59 -4.35
C SER A 208 -17.73 27.30 -5.54
N THR A 209 -16.46 27.68 -5.37
CA THR A 209 -15.57 28.21 -6.41
C THR A 209 -14.41 27.26 -6.76
N VAL A 210 -14.31 26.10 -6.09
CA VAL A 210 -13.21 25.13 -6.27
C VAL A 210 -13.48 24.27 -7.49
N THR A 211 -12.62 24.36 -8.51
CA THR A 211 -12.65 23.48 -9.68
C THR A 211 -12.05 22.10 -9.38
N LEU A 212 -12.41 21.09 -10.19
CA LEU A 212 -11.87 19.73 -10.10
C LEU A 212 -10.33 19.71 -10.15
N GLN A 213 -9.73 20.57 -10.97
CA GLN A 213 -8.28 20.66 -11.16
C GLN A 213 -7.56 21.32 -9.97
N GLN A 214 -8.20 22.30 -9.32
CA GLN A 214 -7.69 22.86 -8.05
C GLN A 214 -7.75 21.81 -6.94
N ALA A 215 -8.88 21.10 -6.82
CA ALA A 215 -9.00 20.01 -5.85
C ALA A 215 -7.97 18.90 -6.09
N GLU A 216 -7.76 18.46 -7.33
CA GLU A 216 -6.69 17.49 -7.65
C GLU A 216 -5.32 18.01 -7.21
N TYR A 217 -4.99 19.26 -7.52
CA TYR A 217 -3.71 19.86 -7.16
C TYR A 217 -3.51 19.94 -5.65
N GLU A 218 -4.52 20.39 -4.89
CA GLU A 218 -4.44 20.47 -3.42
C GLU A 218 -4.28 19.08 -2.79
N PHE A 219 -5.05 18.08 -3.24
CA PHE A 219 -4.89 16.71 -2.77
C PHE A 219 -3.54 16.10 -3.13
N LEU A 220 -3.05 16.30 -4.35
CA LEU A 220 -1.76 15.80 -4.81
C LEU A 220 -0.59 16.49 -4.09
N SER A 221 -0.70 17.80 -3.84
CA SER A 221 0.26 18.56 -3.05
C SER A 221 0.33 18.07 -1.61
N PHE A 222 -0.83 17.83 -0.98
CA PHE A 222 -0.91 17.25 0.37
C PHE A 222 -0.25 15.87 0.44
N VAL A 223 -0.66 14.91 -0.39
CA VAL A 223 -0.12 13.53 -0.27
C VAL A 223 1.36 13.43 -0.60
N ARG A 224 1.90 14.28 -1.49
CA ARG A 224 3.35 14.35 -1.76
C ARG A 224 4.19 14.74 -0.56
N GLN A 225 3.61 15.42 0.43
CA GLN A 225 4.28 15.77 1.69
C GLN A 225 4.21 14.66 2.74
N GLN A 226 3.31 13.68 2.56
CA GLN A 226 2.93 12.70 3.58
C GLN A 226 3.27 11.25 3.20
N THR A 227 3.27 10.91 1.91
CA THR A 227 3.43 9.53 1.42
C THR A 227 4.46 9.43 0.29
N PRO A 228 5.32 8.38 0.29
CA PRO A 228 6.21 8.10 -0.83
C PRO A 228 5.42 7.70 -2.09
N PRO A 229 5.80 8.19 -3.29
CA PRO A 229 5.04 8.01 -4.52
C PRO A 229 4.94 6.54 -4.92
N GLY A 230 3.72 6.09 -5.20
CA GLY A 230 3.40 4.77 -5.74
C GLY A 230 3.34 3.64 -4.71
N LEU A 231 3.57 3.89 -3.41
CA LEU A 231 3.65 2.83 -2.40
C LEU A 231 2.41 2.70 -1.50
N CYS A 232 1.74 3.80 -1.15
CA CYS A 232 0.59 3.78 -0.24
C CYS A 232 -0.74 3.48 -0.99
N PRO A 233 -1.53 2.47 -0.57
CA PRO A 233 -2.80 2.10 -1.20
C PRO A 233 -3.95 3.01 -0.77
N LEU A 234 -4.98 3.13 -1.61
CA LEU A 234 -6.21 3.88 -1.28
C LEU A 234 -7.12 3.06 -0.34
N ALA A 235 -7.52 3.60 0.81
CA ALA A 235 -8.35 2.91 1.79
C ALA A 235 -9.67 3.65 2.08
N GLY A 236 -10.73 2.88 2.35
CA GLY A 236 -12.08 3.37 2.64
C GLY A 236 -13.13 2.25 2.53
N ASN A 237 -14.41 2.56 2.77
CA ASN A 237 -15.50 1.60 2.55
C ASN A 237 -15.91 1.58 1.08
N SER A 238 -15.89 0.41 0.44
CA SER A 238 -16.27 0.26 -0.98
C SER A 238 -15.41 1.10 -1.93
N VAL A 239 -14.17 1.40 -1.52
CA VAL A 239 -13.31 2.44 -2.11
C VAL A 239 -12.83 2.15 -3.54
N HIS A 240 -13.15 0.96 -4.07
CA HIS A 240 -13.09 0.68 -5.50
C HIS A 240 -14.02 1.59 -6.33
N ALA A 241 -15.13 2.04 -5.77
CA ALA A 241 -16.03 3.02 -6.39
C ALA A 241 -15.36 4.40 -6.48
N ASP A 242 -14.80 4.91 -5.38
CA ASP A 242 -14.01 6.14 -5.37
C ASP A 242 -12.85 6.07 -6.36
N LYS A 243 -12.07 4.97 -6.33
CA LYS A 243 -10.94 4.76 -7.22
C LYS A 243 -11.35 4.84 -8.70
N LYS A 244 -12.52 4.31 -9.07
CA LYS A 244 -13.04 4.36 -10.45
C LYS A 244 -13.24 5.81 -10.94
N PHE A 245 -13.73 6.69 -10.07
CA PHE A 245 -13.87 8.12 -10.38
C PHE A 245 -12.50 8.82 -10.37
N LEU A 246 -11.66 8.55 -9.38
CA LEU A 246 -10.33 9.17 -9.27
C LEU A 246 -9.39 8.78 -10.42
N ASP A 247 -9.41 7.54 -10.90
CA ASP A 247 -8.62 7.08 -12.05
C ASP A 247 -8.98 7.85 -13.34
N LYS A 248 -10.22 8.37 -13.46
CA LYS A 248 -10.72 9.14 -14.61
C LYS A 248 -10.56 10.65 -14.42
N TYR A 249 -10.93 11.16 -13.25
CA TYR A 249 -11.09 12.60 -12.97
C TYR A 249 -9.95 13.23 -12.18
N MET A 250 -9.11 12.43 -11.50
CA MET A 250 -7.89 12.89 -10.82
C MET A 250 -6.70 11.94 -11.09
N PRO A 251 -6.27 11.78 -12.35
CA PRO A 251 -5.27 10.78 -12.73
C PRO A 251 -3.84 11.10 -12.24
N GLN A 252 -3.49 12.37 -12.00
CA GLN A 252 -2.18 12.73 -11.40
C GLN A 252 -2.18 12.46 -9.90
N PHE A 253 -3.32 12.65 -9.22
CA PHE A 253 -3.50 12.19 -7.84
C PHE A 253 -3.35 10.66 -7.75
N MET A 254 -4.06 9.89 -8.59
CA MET A 254 -3.97 8.43 -8.55
C MET A 254 -2.60 7.89 -8.95
N LYS A 255 -1.85 8.59 -9.82
CA LYS A 255 -0.45 8.24 -10.15
C LYS A 255 0.51 8.33 -8.96
N HIS A 256 0.18 9.08 -7.90
CA HIS A 256 0.96 9.12 -6.66
C HIS A 256 0.65 7.96 -5.71
N LEU A 257 -0.48 7.26 -5.89
CA LEU A 257 -0.87 6.13 -5.04
C LEU A 257 -0.48 4.77 -5.63
N HIS A 258 -0.45 3.76 -4.76
CA HIS A 258 -0.34 2.37 -5.18
C HIS A 258 -1.67 1.89 -5.80
N TYR A 259 -1.60 0.95 -6.74
CA TYR A 259 -2.77 0.49 -7.51
C TYR A 259 -3.76 -0.37 -6.70
N ARG A 260 -3.29 -1.03 -5.63
CA ARG A 260 -4.13 -1.75 -4.66
C ARG A 260 -4.98 -0.78 -3.82
N ILE A 261 -6.04 -1.33 -3.25
CA ILE A 261 -6.89 -0.67 -2.25
C ILE A 261 -6.93 -1.47 -0.93
N ILE A 262 -7.28 -0.81 0.16
CA ILE A 262 -7.70 -1.45 1.42
C ILE A 262 -9.19 -1.16 1.60
N ASP A 263 -10.02 -2.07 1.10
CA ASP A 263 -11.47 -1.90 1.12
C ASP A 263 -12.06 -2.47 2.43
N VAL A 264 -12.54 -1.57 3.29
CA VAL A 264 -13.15 -1.92 4.58
C VAL A 264 -14.45 -2.72 4.37
N SER A 265 -15.16 -2.50 3.26
CA SER A 265 -16.36 -3.27 2.92
C SER A 265 -16.06 -4.72 2.56
N THR A 266 -14.86 -5.04 2.07
CA THR A 266 -14.42 -6.44 1.93
C THR A 266 -14.30 -7.11 3.31
N VAL A 267 -13.68 -6.45 4.28
CA VAL A 267 -13.53 -7.00 5.65
C VAL A 267 -14.89 -7.15 6.32
N LYS A 268 -15.79 -6.17 6.15
CA LYS A 268 -17.20 -6.23 6.58
C LYS A 268 -17.93 -7.45 6.04
N GLU A 269 -17.83 -7.70 4.73
CA GLU A 269 -18.52 -8.83 4.09
C GLU A 269 -17.94 -10.19 4.51
N LEU A 270 -16.64 -10.27 4.85
CA LEU A 270 -16.06 -11.47 5.47
C LEU A 270 -16.53 -11.64 6.92
N CYS A 271 -16.54 -10.57 7.72
CA CYS A 271 -17.07 -10.56 9.09
C CYS A 271 -18.51 -11.12 9.11
N ARG A 272 -19.39 -10.58 8.26
CA ARG A 272 -20.81 -10.97 8.17
C ARG A 272 -21.05 -12.44 7.81
N ARG A 273 -20.03 -13.16 7.30
CA ARG A 273 -20.13 -14.57 6.87
C ARG A 273 -19.38 -15.55 7.77
N TRP A 274 -18.28 -15.11 8.38
CA TRP A 274 -17.37 -15.96 9.16
C TRP A 274 -17.43 -15.68 10.67
N TYR A 275 -17.90 -14.48 11.05
CA TYR A 275 -17.96 -13.93 12.40
C TYR A 275 -19.30 -13.20 12.60
N PRO A 276 -20.45 -13.88 12.43
CA PRO A 276 -21.76 -13.23 12.46
C PRO A 276 -22.14 -12.73 13.86
N GLU A 277 -21.64 -13.37 14.92
CA GLU A 277 -21.87 -12.93 16.30
C GLU A 277 -21.11 -11.62 16.58
N GLU A 278 -19.84 -11.52 16.17
CA GLU A 278 -19.06 -10.28 16.25
C GLU A 278 -19.62 -9.19 15.34
N TYR A 279 -20.21 -9.55 14.19
CA TYR A 279 -20.77 -8.59 13.24
C TYR A 279 -21.92 -7.74 13.84
N GLU A 280 -22.78 -8.32 14.69
CA GLU A 280 -23.88 -7.58 15.32
C GLU A 280 -23.40 -6.48 16.29
N PHE A 281 -22.16 -6.56 16.77
CA PHE A 281 -21.53 -5.53 17.61
C PHE A 281 -20.76 -4.47 16.81
N ALA A 282 -20.75 -4.54 15.47
CA ALA A 282 -20.07 -3.56 14.64
C ALA A 282 -20.64 -2.14 14.82
N PRO A 283 -19.81 -1.08 14.83
CA PRO A 283 -20.27 0.28 15.06
C PRO A 283 -21.23 0.71 13.94
N LYS A 284 -22.44 1.12 14.32
CA LYS A 284 -23.42 1.65 13.37
C LYS A 284 -22.98 3.04 12.91
N LYS A 285 -22.89 3.21 11.59
CA LYS A 285 -22.61 4.50 10.95
C LYS A 285 -23.72 5.51 11.22
N ALA A 286 -23.36 6.76 11.49
CA ALA A 286 -24.30 7.88 11.56
C ALA A 286 -24.81 8.28 10.17
N ALA A 287 -24.04 7.97 9.11
CA ALA A 287 -24.39 8.23 7.71
C ALA A 287 -24.78 9.71 7.48
N SER A 288 -23.92 10.65 7.89
CA SER A 288 -24.11 12.08 7.61
C SER A 288 -23.96 12.43 6.12
N HIS A 289 -23.41 11.50 5.32
CA HIS A 289 -23.11 11.67 3.89
C HIS A 289 -22.21 12.88 3.64
N ARG A 290 -21.16 12.99 4.47
CA ARG A 290 -20.11 14.02 4.42
C ARG A 290 -18.75 13.34 4.46
N ALA A 291 -17.90 13.65 3.50
CA ALA A 291 -16.71 12.85 3.19
C ALA A 291 -15.78 12.62 4.39
N LEU A 292 -15.53 13.64 5.22
CA LEU A 292 -14.61 13.54 6.37
C LEU A 292 -15.19 12.68 7.52
N ASP A 293 -16.50 12.75 7.76
CA ASP A 293 -17.20 11.91 8.73
C ASP A 293 -17.16 10.45 8.27
N ASP A 294 -17.47 10.19 6.99
CA ASP A 294 -17.53 8.85 6.41
C ASP A 294 -16.15 8.15 6.41
N ILE A 295 -15.03 8.87 6.21
CA ILE A 295 -13.67 8.35 6.46
C ILE A 295 -13.50 8.01 7.94
N SER A 296 -13.86 8.93 8.83
CA SER A 296 -13.69 8.78 10.28
C SER A 296 -14.51 7.61 10.83
N GLU A 297 -15.64 7.27 10.21
CA GLU A 297 -16.42 6.05 10.49
C GLU A 297 -15.79 4.80 9.87
N SER A 298 -15.21 4.89 8.68
CA SER A 298 -14.50 3.78 8.01
C SER A 298 -13.25 3.36 8.80
N ILE A 299 -12.52 4.30 9.41
CA ILE A 299 -11.41 4.03 10.36
C ILE A 299 -11.93 3.21 11.55
N ARG A 300 -13.04 3.66 12.17
CA ARG A 300 -13.66 2.99 13.34
C ARG A 300 -14.18 1.60 12.99
N GLU A 301 -14.79 1.42 11.81
CA GLU A 301 -15.25 0.14 11.28
C GLU A 301 -14.07 -0.84 11.09
N LEU A 302 -12.97 -0.40 10.46
CA LEU A 302 -11.79 -1.26 10.25
C LEU A 302 -11.07 -1.60 11.57
N GLN A 303 -10.93 -0.65 12.49
CA GLN A 303 -10.33 -0.89 13.81
C GLN A 303 -11.20 -1.84 14.66
N PHE A 304 -12.52 -1.78 14.53
CA PHE A 304 -13.43 -2.75 15.15
C PHE A 304 -13.13 -4.17 14.65
N TYR A 305 -13.02 -4.39 13.34
CA TYR A 305 -12.67 -5.72 12.82
C TYR A 305 -11.29 -6.16 13.29
N ARG A 306 -10.29 -5.26 13.25
CA ARG A 306 -8.90 -5.50 13.71
C ARG A 306 -8.84 -6.01 15.16
N ASN A 307 -9.72 -5.51 16.02
CA ASN A 307 -9.78 -5.86 17.44
C ASN A 307 -10.51 -7.19 17.73
N ASN A 308 -11.48 -7.56 16.90
CA ASN A 308 -12.41 -8.66 17.18
C ASN A 308 -12.14 -9.93 16.35
N ILE A 309 -12.07 -9.82 15.02
CA ILE A 309 -12.04 -10.99 14.12
C ILE A 309 -10.64 -11.38 13.62
N PHE A 310 -9.65 -10.49 13.75
CA PHE A 310 -8.27 -10.81 13.40
C PHE A 310 -7.54 -11.49 14.57
N LYS A 311 -6.58 -12.38 14.25
CA LYS A 311 -5.77 -13.07 15.25
C LYS A 311 -5.02 -12.05 16.12
N LYS A 312 -5.41 -11.96 17.38
CA LYS A 312 -4.77 -11.10 18.40
C LYS A 312 -3.27 -11.45 18.48
N LYS A 313 -2.41 -10.46 18.26
CA LYS A 313 -0.96 -10.57 18.48
C LYS A 313 -0.72 -10.82 19.97
N THR A 314 0.29 -11.62 20.33
CA THR A 314 0.65 -11.80 21.74
C THR A 314 1.22 -10.49 22.27
N ASP A 315 0.52 -9.86 23.22
CA ASP A 315 0.98 -8.63 23.87
C ASP A 315 2.39 -8.81 24.43
N GLU A 316 3.21 -7.76 24.33
CA GLU A 316 4.56 -7.78 24.92
C GLU A 316 4.51 -7.91 26.46
N LYS A 317 3.42 -7.43 27.08
CA LYS A 317 3.07 -7.74 28.48
C LYS A 317 2.81 -9.23 28.71
N LYS A 318 2.13 -9.92 27.80
CA LYS A 318 1.86 -11.37 27.92
C LYS A 318 3.12 -12.21 27.72
N ARG A 319 4.04 -11.81 26.84
CA ARG A 319 5.36 -12.45 26.75
C ARG A 319 6.10 -12.36 28.09
N LYS A 320 6.23 -11.16 28.67
CA LYS A 320 6.88 -10.96 29.97
C LYS A 320 6.21 -11.72 31.12
N ILE A 321 4.89 -11.89 31.09
CA ILE A 321 4.17 -12.72 32.08
C ILE A 321 4.47 -14.21 31.88
N MET A 322 4.57 -14.70 30.64
CA MET A 322 4.95 -16.09 30.35
C MET A 322 6.42 -16.36 30.72
N GLU A 323 7.33 -15.48 30.34
CA GLU A 323 8.77 -15.55 30.67
C GLU A 323 9.00 -15.56 32.19
N ASN A 324 8.26 -14.75 32.95
CA ASN A 324 8.31 -14.79 34.42
C ASN A 324 7.69 -16.08 35.00
N GLY A 325 6.56 -16.55 34.45
CA GLY A 325 5.86 -17.75 34.93
C GLY A 325 6.57 -19.09 34.62
N GLU A 326 7.52 -19.10 33.68
CA GLU A 326 8.41 -20.24 33.43
C GLU A 326 9.62 -20.25 34.36
N ASN A 327 10.13 -19.07 34.75
CA ASN A 327 11.19 -18.95 35.77
C ASN A 327 10.71 -19.38 37.16
N GLU A 328 9.47 -19.08 37.58
CA GLU A 328 8.96 -19.56 38.88
C GLU A 328 8.82 -21.09 38.95
N LYS A 329 8.63 -21.77 37.81
CA LYS A 329 8.51 -23.24 37.74
C LYS A 329 9.84 -23.99 37.66
N THR A 330 10.97 -23.28 37.64
CA THR A 330 12.32 -23.88 37.62
C THR A 330 13.07 -23.70 38.95
N VAL A 331 12.40 -23.19 39.99
CA VAL A 331 12.96 -22.98 41.34
C VAL A 331 12.05 -23.60 42.42
N SER A 332 11.57 -24.83 42.20
CA SER A 332 10.77 -25.64 43.13
C SER A 332 11.09 -27.12 42.99
#